data_AF-A0A8J8KZH0-F1
#
_entry.id   AF-A0A8J8KZH0-F1
#
_cell.length_a   1.000
_cell.length_b   1.000
_cell.length_c   1.000
_cell.angle_alpha   90.00
_cell.angle_beta   90.00
_cell.angle_gamma   90.00
#
_symmetry.space_group_name_H-M   'P 1'
#
loop_
_entity.id
_entity.type
_entity.pdbx_description
1 polymer ?
#
loop_
_entity_poly.entity_id
_entity_poly.type
_entity_poly.pdbx_seq_one_letter_code
_entity_poly.pdbx_strand_id
1 'polypeptide(L)'
;MDRFGSSKLRIGWVLACLFATGLVVMAVRGQQGDGGSQILLFGTAIPLGADSLRSYAVGNLQGVMYWVVSLVVLLGAFGPVSQWTAAAARGERFKGFFVGTGLGFAHGLFLSQVALIPVWALSWRLIGEAWPPELLRADLHGLLLGLQMLLWAVLLSRLLKSSAGLALLFTLLLRELGPRLSFFLDFGQDLGWSAGQVKVLEVIVRLLPMAQLPSDPFSPLALPLSIGGPLVLGALAMLLPAGGKK
;
A
#
# COMPACT_ATOMS: atom_id res chain seq x y z
N MET A 1 -1.54 22.50 -6.65
CA MET A 1 -0.69 21.28 -6.77
C MET A 1 0.62 21.39 -5.97
N ASP A 2 1.01 22.58 -5.50
CA ASP A 2 2.31 22.80 -4.82
C ASP A 2 2.44 22.13 -3.46
N ARG A 3 1.33 21.85 -2.77
CA ARG A 3 1.34 21.22 -1.44
C ARG A 3 1.83 19.76 -1.44
N PHE A 4 1.71 19.05 -2.56
CA PHE A 4 1.99 17.61 -2.61
C PHE A 4 3.36 17.27 -3.22
N GLY A 5 4.11 18.27 -3.68
CA GLY A 5 5.45 18.06 -4.20
C GLY A 5 5.73 18.94 -5.41
N SER A 6 6.97 19.46 -5.47
CA SER A 6 7.43 20.33 -6.54
C SER A 6 7.60 19.58 -7.85
N SER A 7 7.52 20.29 -8.98
CA SER A 7 7.80 19.72 -10.30
C SER A 7 9.21 19.11 -10.38
N LYS A 8 10.20 19.70 -9.69
CA LYS A 8 11.57 19.18 -9.63
C LYS A 8 11.64 17.80 -9.00
N LEU A 9 10.92 17.58 -7.89
CA LEU A 9 10.89 16.26 -7.23
C LEU A 9 10.24 15.20 -8.13
N ARG A 10 9.16 15.56 -8.83
CA ARG A 10 8.50 14.64 -9.78
C ARG A 10 9.41 14.27 -10.94
N ILE A 11 10.12 15.25 -11.50
CA ILE A 11 11.12 15.01 -12.55
C ILE A 11 12.22 14.08 -12.03
N GLY A 12 12.78 14.37 -10.85
CA GLY A 12 13.79 13.51 -10.23
C GLY A 12 13.30 12.08 -9.98
N TRP A 13 12.07 11.92 -9.50
CA TRP A 13 11.42 10.62 -9.29
C TRP A 13 11.28 9.82 -10.58
N VAL A 14 10.79 10.48 -11.64
CA VAL A 14 10.66 9.87 -12.98
C VAL A 14 12.03 9.45 -13.51
N LEU A 15 13.04 10.33 -13.44
CA LEU A 15 14.39 10.02 -13.91
C LEU A 15 15.01 8.84 -13.15
N ALA A 16 14.83 8.77 -11.83
CA ALA A 16 15.31 7.66 -11.02
C ALA A 16 14.63 6.34 -11.41
N CYS A 17 13.31 6.35 -11.64
CA CYS A 17 12.56 5.16 -12.07
C CYS A 17 12.95 4.73 -13.50
N LEU A 18 13.14 5.68 -14.43
CA LEU A 18 13.63 5.38 -15.78
C LEU A 18 15.04 4.81 -15.76
N PHE A 19 15.93 5.33 -14.91
CA PHE A 19 17.27 4.78 -14.72
C PHE A 19 17.22 3.35 -14.18
N ALA A 20 16.44 3.09 -13.13
CA ALA A 20 16.23 1.75 -12.59
C ALA A 20 15.64 0.79 -13.63
N THR A 21 14.73 1.27 -14.47
CA THR A 21 14.17 0.52 -15.60
C THR A 21 15.26 0.12 -16.59
N GLY A 22 16.15 1.05 -16.97
CA GLY A 22 17.30 0.76 -17.83
C GLY A 22 18.23 -0.31 -17.25
N LEU A 23 18.50 -0.25 -15.94
CA LEU A 23 19.27 -1.29 -15.24
C LEU A 23 18.60 -2.66 -15.32
N VAL A 24 17.28 -2.74 -15.07
CA VAL A 24 16.52 -4.00 -15.15
C VAL A 24 16.59 -4.60 -16.56
N VAL A 25 16.35 -3.78 -17.59
CA VAL A 25 16.36 -4.24 -18.99
C VAL A 25 17.74 -4.75 -19.40
N MET A 26 18.80 -4.09 -18.95
CA MET A 26 20.18 -4.48 -19.25
C MET A 26 20.62 -5.74 -18.47
N ALA A 27 20.26 -5.82 -17.18
CA ALA A 27 20.83 -6.78 -16.26
C ALA A 27 20.07 -8.10 -16.17
N VAL A 28 18.73 -8.06 -16.21
CA VAL A 28 17.91 -9.22 -15.81
C VAL A 28 17.37 -9.93 -17.03
N ARG A 29 17.39 -11.27 -17.05
CA ARG A 29 16.67 -12.08 -18.04
C ARG A 29 16.21 -13.40 -17.42
N GLY A 30 14.95 -13.75 -17.60
CA GLY A 30 14.42 -15.06 -17.25
C GLY A 30 14.78 -16.11 -18.29
N GLN A 31 15.13 -17.33 -17.84
CA GLN A 31 15.32 -18.49 -18.71
C GLN A 31 14.68 -19.73 -18.07
N GLN A 32 13.98 -20.50 -18.90
CA GLN A 32 13.37 -21.77 -18.54
C GLN A 32 13.69 -22.78 -19.64
N GLY A 33 14.22 -23.94 -19.26
CA GLY A 33 14.59 -25.03 -20.17
C GLY A 33 14.80 -26.35 -19.44
N ASP A 34 15.36 -27.35 -20.12
CA ASP A 34 15.50 -28.72 -19.60
C ASP A 34 16.33 -28.84 -18.31
N GLY A 35 17.19 -27.85 -18.03
CA GLY A 35 17.99 -27.75 -16.81
C GLY A 35 17.30 -27.05 -15.63
N GLY A 36 16.02 -26.68 -15.75
CA GLY A 36 15.25 -25.98 -14.72
C GLY A 36 15.10 -24.47 -14.95
N SER A 37 14.53 -23.78 -13.97
CA SER A 37 14.27 -22.33 -14.01
C SER A 37 15.45 -21.53 -13.46
N GLN A 38 15.91 -20.51 -14.19
CA GLN A 38 17.00 -19.64 -13.79
C GLN A 38 16.76 -18.16 -14.14
N ILE A 39 17.40 -17.28 -13.37
CA ILE A 39 17.50 -15.85 -13.68
C ILE A 39 18.95 -15.55 -14.06
N LEU A 40 19.15 -14.93 -15.22
CA LEU A 40 20.43 -14.32 -15.56
C LEU A 40 20.45 -12.89 -15.00
N LEU A 41 21.44 -12.60 -14.15
CA LEU A 41 21.73 -11.27 -13.66
C LEU A 41 23.12 -10.86 -14.14
N PHE A 42 23.19 -9.85 -15.01
CA PHE A 42 24.42 -9.43 -15.71
C PHE A 42 25.17 -10.61 -16.38
N GLY A 43 24.43 -11.57 -16.91
CA GLY A 43 24.99 -12.78 -17.54
C GLY A 43 25.38 -13.90 -16.56
N THR A 44 25.33 -13.66 -15.24
CA THR A 44 25.52 -14.71 -14.23
C THR A 44 24.20 -15.46 -14.00
N ALA A 45 24.23 -16.78 -14.12
CA ALA A 45 23.06 -17.62 -13.89
C ALA A 45 22.82 -17.85 -12.39
N ILE A 46 21.60 -17.57 -11.95
CA ILE A 46 21.09 -17.79 -10.60
C ILE A 46 20.00 -18.87 -10.70
N PRO A 47 20.28 -20.11 -10.26
CA PRO A 47 19.28 -21.17 -10.26
C PRO A 47 18.22 -20.88 -9.19
N LEU A 48 16.94 -21.02 -9.55
CA LEU A 48 15.83 -20.65 -8.66
C LEU A 48 15.37 -21.76 -7.73
N GLY A 49 15.74 -23.02 -7.99
CA GLY A 49 15.22 -24.18 -7.26
C GLY A 49 13.69 -24.29 -7.29
N ALA A 50 13.03 -23.61 -8.24
CA ALA A 50 11.59 -23.51 -8.37
C ALA A 50 11.09 -24.23 -9.62
N ASP A 51 9.94 -24.90 -9.49
CA ASP A 51 9.32 -25.68 -10.57
C ASP A 51 8.94 -24.83 -11.78
N SER A 52 8.66 -23.53 -11.56
CA SER A 52 8.42 -22.59 -12.65
C SER A 52 8.95 -21.18 -12.35
N LEU A 53 9.63 -20.62 -13.35
CA LEU A 53 10.07 -19.22 -13.38
C LEU A 53 8.89 -18.26 -13.22
N ARG A 54 7.72 -18.59 -13.81
CA ARG A 54 6.50 -17.78 -13.70
C ARG A 54 6.00 -17.70 -12.28
N SER A 55 5.84 -18.82 -11.57
CA SER A 55 5.34 -18.82 -10.19
C SER A 55 6.27 -18.01 -9.27
N TYR A 56 7.58 -18.24 -9.41
CA TYR A 56 8.59 -17.48 -8.67
C TYR A 56 8.50 -15.97 -8.96
N ALA A 57 8.49 -15.58 -10.23
CA ALA A 57 8.45 -14.18 -10.63
C ALA A 57 7.16 -13.49 -10.18
N VAL A 58 5.99 -14.10 -10.44
CA VAL A 58 4.69 -13.51 -10.07
C VAL A 58 4.59 -13.32 -8.56
N GLY A 59 4.91 -14.32 -7.74
CA GLY A 59 4.82 -14.20 -6.28
C GLY A 59 5.69 -13.07 -5.72
N ASN A 60 6.94 -12.98 -6.19
CA ASN A 60 7.86 -11.91 -5.75
C ASN A 60 7.42 -10.53 -6.25
N LEU A 61 7.04 -10.41 -7.52
CA LEU A 61 6.60 -9.15 -8.10
C LEU A 61 5.33 -8.63 -7.43
N GLN A 62 4.34 -9.50 -7.16
CA GLN A 62 3.15 -9.13 -6.41
C GLN A 62 3.52 -8.55 -5.04
N GLY A 63 4.38 -9.23 -4.28
CA GLY A 63 4.84 -8.76 -2.97
C GLY A 63 5.50 -7.37 -3.03
N VAL A 64 6.35 -7.14 -4.04
CA VAL A 64 6.98 -5.84 -4.27
C VAL A 64 5.94 -4.77 -4.60
N MET A 65 4.98 -5.06 -5.49
CA MET A 65 3.93 -4.12 -5.88
C MET A 65 3.06 -3.71 -4.70
N TYR A 66 2.65 -4.68 -3.86
CA TYR A 66 1.90 -4.40 -2.64
C TYR A 66 2.63 -3.42 -1.71
N TRP A 67 3.94 -3.56 -1.56
CA TRP A 67 4.75 -2.67 -0.73
C TRP A 67 4.98 -1.31 -1.38
N VAL A 68 5.53 -1.29 -2.59
CA VAL A 68 5.92 -0.06 -3.29
C VAL A 68 4.70 0.84 -3.49
N VAL A 69 3.60 0.30 -4.00
CA VAL A 69 2.41 1.10 -4.33
C VAL A 69 1.81 1.71 -3.07
N SER A 70 1.54 0.88 -2.05
CA SER A 70 0.90 1.36 -0.81
C SER A 70 1.77 2.37 -0.05
N LEU A 71 3.09 2.14 0.02
CA LEU A 71 4.02 3.06 0.68
C LEU A 71 4.17 4.38 -0.07
N VAL A 72 4.31 4.35 -1.40
CA VAL A 72 4.45 5.57 -2.19
C VAL A 72 3.19 6.42 -2.10
N VAL A 73 2.01 5.80 -2.12
CA VAL A 73 0.73 6.49 -1.89
C VAL A 73 0.68 7.12 -0.50
N LEU A 74 1.03 6.36 0.55
CA LEU A 74 1.04 6.88 1.92
C LEU A 74 2.02 8.04 2.08
N LEU A 75 3.29 7.84 1.74
CA LEU A 75 4.35 8.80 2.00
C LEU A 75 4.24 10.05 1.12
N GLY A 76 3.80 9.89 -0.13
CA GLY A 76 3.57 11.02 -1.05
C GLY A 76 2.42 11.94 -0.61
N ALA A 77 1.48 11.43 0.19
CA ALA A 77 0.29 12.19 0.61
C ALA A 77 0.29 12.59 2.09
N PHE A 78 0.90 11.80 2.98
CA PHE A 78 0.71 11.92 4.42
C PHE A 78 1.08 13.30 4.98
N GLY A 79 2.26 13.83 4.67
CA GLY A 79 2.73 15.11 5.20
C GLY A 79 1.74 16.25 4.91
N PRO A 80 1.41 16.51 3.64
CA PRO A 80 0.47 17.55 3.26
C PRO A 80 -0.94 17.38 3.85
N VAL A 81 -1.46 16.15 3.90
CA VAL A 81 -2.81 15.89 4.43
C VAL A 81 -2.85 16.02 5.95
N SER A 82 -1.84 15.50 6.66
CA SER A 82 -1.75 15.61 8.12
C SER A 82 -1.63 17.07 8.57
N GLN A 83 -0.84 17.89 7.85
CA GLN A 83 -0.74 19.32 8.12
C GLN A 83 -2.07 20.05 7.90
N TRP A 84 -2.77 19.74 6.81
CA TRP A 84 -4.05 20.39 6.51
C TRP A 84 -5.15 20.00 7.50
N THR A 85 -5.17 18.74 7.94
CA THR A 85 -6.11 18.25 8.96
C THR A 85 -5.77 18.72 10.38
N ALA A 86 -4.58 19.29 10.59
CA ALA A 86 -4.20 19.93 11.84
C ALA A 86 -4.66 21.39 11.98
N ALA A 87 -5.33 21.96 10.97
CA ALA A 87 -5.83 23.34 11.00
C ALA A 87 -6.70 23.66 12.23
N ALA A 88 -6.68 24.92 12.68
CA ALA A 88 -7.45 25.34 13.86
C ALA A 88 -8.97 25.35 13.61
N ALA A 89 -9.38 25.82 12.42
CA ALA A 89 -10.79 25.91 12.06
C ALA A 89 -11.36 24.55 11.67
N ARG A 90 -12.49 24.15 12.30
CA ARG A 90 -13.15 22.86 12.06
C ARG A 90 -13.52 22.65 10.58
N GLY A 91 -14.07 23.65 9.92
CA GLY A 91 -14.43 23.56 8.50
C GLY A 91 -13.22 23.30 7.60
N GLU A 92 -12.07 23.91 7.90
CA GLU A 92 -10.83 23.70 7.15
C GLU A 92 -10.25 22.31 7.38
N ARG A 93 -10.38 21.74 8.58
CA ARG A 93 -9.97 20.35 8.86
C ARG A 93 -10.80 19.35 8.07
N PHE A 94 -12.12 19.51 8.04
CA PHE A 94 -13.00 18.64 7.26
C PHE A 94 -12.68 18.72 5.77
N LYS A 95 -12.52 19.94 5.25
CA LYS A 95 -12.07 20.16 3.87
C LYS A 95 -10.71 19.51 3.63
N GLY A 96 -9.76 19.67 4.55
CA GLY A 96 -8.43 19.09 4.47
C GLY A 96 -8.44 17.57 4.53
N PHE A 97 -9.36 16.97 5.28
CA PHE A 97 -9.51 15.52 5.33
C PHE A 97 -10.02 14.99 3.98
N PHE A 98 -11.16 15.48 3.48
CA PHE A 98 -11.74 14.95 2.25
C PHE A 98 -10.96 15.37 1.00
N VAL A 99 -10.76 16.68 0.80
CA VAL A 99 -10.06 17.21 -0.38
C VAL A 99 -8.58 16.87 -0.32
N GLY A 100 -7.96 16.96 0.85
CA GLY A 100 -6.56 16.59 1.01
C GLY A 100 -6.31 15.11 0.76
N THR A 101 -7.13 14.21 1.31
CA THR A 101 -7.00 12.76 1.03
C THR A 101 -7.23 12.47 -0.46
N GLY A 102 -8.24 13.07 -1.09
CA GLY A 102 -8.49 12.87 -2.53
C GLY A 102 -7.32 13.35 -3.41
N LEU A 103 -6.82 14.56 -3.18
CA LEU A 103 -5.66 15.11 -3.92
C LEU A 103 -4.36 14.35 -3.60
N GLY A 104 -4.18 13.94 -2.34
CA GLY A 104 -3.04 13.16 -1.90
C GLY A 104 -3.04 11.77 -2.53
N PHE A 105 -4.19 11.11 -2.59
CA PHE A 105 -4.34 9.83 -3.28
C PHE A 105 -4.06 9.96 -4.77
N ALA A 106 -4.60 10.98 -5.45
CA ALA A 106 -4.29 11.22 -6.86
C ALA A 106 -2.79 11.47 -7.11
N HIS A 107 -2.12 12.19 -6.20
CA HIS A 107 -0.67 12.39 -6.27
C HIS A 107 0.11 11.09 -6.04
N GLY A 108 -0.29 10.34 -5.01
CA GLY A 108 0.27 9.03 -4.68
C GLY A 108 0.12 8.03 -5.83
N LEU A 109 -1.04 8.01 -6.49
CA LEU A 109 -1.29 7.22 -7.69
C LEU A 109 -0.32 7.58 -8.81
N PHE A 110 -0.12 8.87 -9.11
CA PHE A 110 0.90 9.25 -10.09
C PHE A 110 2.29 8.74 -9.73
N LEU A 111 2.73 8.95 -8.48
CA LEU A 111 4.06 8.54 -8.04
C LEU A 111 4.24 7.02 -8.05
N SER A 112 3.23 6.27 -7.62
CA SER A 112 3.29 4.80 -7.56
C SER A 112 3.33 4.18 -8.94
N GLN A 113 2.56 4.69 -9.89
CA GLN A 113 2.57 4.20 -11.27
C GLN A 113 3.94 4.44 -11.94
N VAL A 114 4.58 5.57 -11.68
CA VAL A 114 5.97 5.82 -12.12
C VAL A 114 6.94 4.85 -11.44
N ALA A 115 6.75 4.57 -10.14
CA ALA A 115 7.59 3.65 -9.37
C ALA A 115 7.46 2.18 -9.83
N LEU A 116 6.37 1.83 -10.50
CA LEU A 116 6.14 0.48 -11.02
C LEU A 116 6.79 0.23 -12.39
N ILE A 117 7.25 1.25 -13.12
CA ILE A 117 7.88 1.06 -14.45
C ILE A 117 9.02 0.02 -14.39
N PRO A 118 9.95 0.04 -13.42
CA PRO A 118 10.98 -1.00 -13.30
C PRO A 118 10.41 -2.39 -13.02
N VAL A 119 9.30 -2.48 -12.28
CA VAL A 119 8.62 -3.75 -11.94
C VAL A 119 7.96 -4.35 -13.18
N TRP A 120 7.33 -3.52 -14.02
CA TRP A 120 6.77 -3.94 -15.30
C TRP A 120 7.85 -4.38 -16.28
N ALA A 121 8.98 -3.67 -16.34
CA ALA A 121 10.13 -4.13 -17.11
C ALA A 121 10.67 -5.46 -16.60
N LEU A 122 10.73 -5.65 -15.28
CA LEU A 122 11.17 -6.91 -14.66
C LEU A 122 10.20 -8.06 -15.00
N SER A 123 8.89 -7.81 -14.98
CA SER A 123 7.87 -8.76 -15.42
C SER A 123 8.11 -9.21 -16.86
N TRP A 124 8.26 -8.25 -17.79
CA TRP A 124 8.54 -8.58 -19.19
C TRP A 124 9.86 -9.36 -19.35
N ARG A 125 10.91 -8.98 -18.62
CA ARG A 125 12.22 -9.64 -18.71
C ARG A 125 12.26 -11.04 -18.10
N LEU A 126 11.43 -11.32 -17.09
CA LEU A 126 11.38 -12.62 -16.41
C LEU A 126 10.41 -13.60 -17.07
N ILE A 127 9.21 -13.14 -17.44
CA ILE A 127 8.12 -14.02 -17.91
C ILE A 127 7.63 -13.71 -19.32
N GLY A 128 8.16 -12.68 -19.99
CA GLY A 128 7.78 -12.32 -21.35
C GLY A 128 6.43 -11.60 -21.46
N GLU A 129 5.74 -11.34 -20.35
CA GLU A 129 4.44 -10.69 -20.28
C GLU A 129 4.60 -9.28 -19.71
N ALA A 130 4.04 -8.26 -20.38
CA ALA A 130 4.12 -6.89 -19.90
C ALA A 130 3.08 -6.56 -18.82
N TRP A 131 1.89 -7.18 -18.88
CA TRP A 131 0.76 -6.88 -17.99
C TRP A 131 0.02 -8.15 -17.54
N PRO A 132 0.65 -9.04 -16.75
CA PRO A 132 -0.03 -10.21 -16.22
C PRO A 132 -1.24 -9.79 -15.36
N PRO A 133 -2.42 -10.41 -15.51
CA PRO A 133 -3.61 -10.09 -14.71
C PRO A 133 -3.39 -10.18 -13.20
N GLU A 134 -2.48 -11.05 -12.75
CA GLU A 134 -2.09 -11.20 -11.34
C GLU A 134 -1.37 -9.97 -10.79
N LEU A 135 -0.54 -9.33 -11.61
CA LEU A 135 0.20 -8.12 -11.24
C LEU A 135 -0.69 -6.87 -11.31
N LEU A 136 -1.60 -6.80 -12.30
CA LEU A 136 -2.61 -5.74 -12.36
C LEU A 136 -3.53 -5.75 -11.14
N ARG A 137 -3.95 -6.94 -10.69
CA ARG A 137 -4.70 -7.10 -9.44
C ARG A 137 -3.88 -6.64 -8.23
N ALA A 138 -2.60 -7.03 -8.16
CA ALA A 138 -1.72 -6.59 -7.08
C ALA A 138 -1.50 -5.07 -7.04
N ASP A 139 -1.38 -4.40 -8.19
CA ASP A 139 -1.31 -2.93 -8.27
C ASP A 139 -2.58 -2.29 -7.72
N LEU A 140 -3.75 -2.71 -8.22
CA LEU A 140 -5.04 -2.21 -7.76
C LEU A 140 -5.19 -2.40 -6.25
N HIS A 141 -4.83 -3.57 -5.73
CA HIS A 141 -4.87 -3.84 -4.30
C HIS A 141 -3.89 -2.96 -3.53
N GLY A 142 -2.67 -2.76 -4.05
CA GLY A 142 -1.68 -1.85 -3.49
C GLY A 142 -2.19 -0.41 -3.40
N LEU A 143 -2.94 0.07 -4.40
CA LEU A 143 -3.55 1.40 -4.40
C LEU A 143 -4.61 1.52 -3.30
N LEU A 144 -5.53 0.56 -3.21
CA LEU A 144 -6.57 0.54 -2.18
C LEU A 144 -5.97 0.47 -0.77
N LEU A 145 -4.96 -0.38 -0.58
CA LEU A 145 -4.21 -0.46 0.67
C LEU A 145 -3.50 0.87 0.98
N GLY A 146 -2.88 1.52 0.00
CA GLY A 146 -2.26 2.83 0.17
C GLY A 146 -3.25 3.90 0.64
N LEU A 147 -4.46 3.92 0.08
CA LEU A 147 -5.54 4.79 0.53
C LEU A 147 -5.95 4.47 1.97
N GLN A 148 -6.17 3.19 2.29
CA GLN A 148 -6.54 2.76 3.63
C GLN A 148 -5.48 3.13 4.67
N MET A 149 -4.20 2.93 4.34
CA MET A 149 -3.07 3.34 5.17
C MET A 149 -3.03 4.85 5.36
N LEU A 150 -3.27 5.64 4.30
CA LEU A 150 -3.33 7.10 4.39
C LEU A 150 -4.44 7.55 5.36
N LEU A 151 -5.63 6.96 5.26
CA LEU A 151 -6.74 7.24 6.18
C LEU A 151 -6.36 6.94 7.64
N TRP A 152 -5.77 5.78 7.89
CA TRP A 152 -5.28 5.39 9.22
C TRP A 152 -4.17 6.30 9.73
N ALA A 153 -3.20 6.65 8.90
CA ALA A 153 -2.09 7.52 9.29
C ALA A 153 -2.59 8.92 9.67
N VAL A 154 -3.53 9.48 8.90
CA VAL A 154 -4.16 10.78 9.21
C VAL A 154 -4.97 10.70 10.50
N LEU A 155 -5.78 9.64 10.68
CA LEU A 155 -6.52 9.39 11.92
C LEU A 155 -5.58 9.30 13.13
N LEU A 156 -4.56 8.45 13.07
CA LEU A 156 -3.59 8.26 14.15
C LEU A 156 -2.79 9.52 14.43
N SER A 157 -2.43 10.30 13.40
CA SER A 157 -1.76 11.59 13.57
C SER A 157 -2.63 12.57 14.34
N ARG A 158 -3.96 12.53 14.15
CA ARG A 158 -4.91 13.35 14.91
C ARG A 158 -5.07 12.88 16.36
N LEU A 159 -5.05 11.57 16.59
CA LEU A 159 -5.22 10.98 17.91
C LEU A 159 -3.97 11.15 18.79
N LEU A 160 -2.79 10.91 18.23
CA LEU A 160 -1.53 10.95 18.97
C LEU A 160 -1.09 12.36 19.31
N LYS A 161 -1.47 13.37 18.50
CA LYS A 161 -1.22 14.82 18.63
C LYS A 161 0.25 15.27 18.77
N SER A 162 1.13 14.39 19.20
CA SER A 162 2.50 14.62 19.64
C SER A 162 3.53 14.20 18.60
N SER A 163 3.20 13.25 17.71
CA SER A 163 4.14 12.77 16.70
C SER A 163 3.45 12.20 15.46
N ALA A 164 3.65 12.89 14.33
CA ALA A 164 3.26 12.40 13.00
C ALA A 164 4.10 11.17 12.58
N GLY A 165 5.34 11.07 13.03
CA GLY A 165 6.21 9.91 12.77
C GLY A 165 5.72 8.64 13.46
N LEU A 166 5.25 8.75 14.72
CA LEU A 166 4.64 7.62 15.42
C LEU A 166 3.34 7.16 14.76
N ALA A 167 2.54 8.10 14.23
CA ALA A 167 1.34 7.74 13.49
C ALA A 167 1.67 6.89 12.25
N LEU A 168 2.68 7.28 11.47
CA LEU A 168 3.16 6.47 10.36
C LEU A 168 3.67 5.10 10.81
N LEU A 169 4.48 5.05 11.87
CA LEU A 169 5.01 3.79 12.40
C LEU A 169 3.89 2.85 12.83
N PHE A 170 2.87 3.36 13.53
CA PHE A 170 1.71 2.58 13.91
C PHE A 170 0.90 2.12 12.70
N THR A 171 0.71 2.96 11.68
CA THR A 171 0.05 2.52 10.43
C THR A 171 0.80 1.36 9.77
N LEU A 172 2.13 1.42 9.72
CA LEU A 172 2.96 0.33 9.20
C LEU A 172 2.85 -0.92 10.08
N LEU A 173 2.83 -0.76 11.40
CA LEU A 173 2.63 -1.87 12.32
C LEU A 173 1.25 -2.53 12.11
N LEU A 174 0.19 -1.75 11.95
CA LEU A 174 -1.15 -2.27 11.67
C LEU A 174 -1.20 -3.04 10.35
N ARG A 175 -0.46 -2.58 9.33
CA ARG A 175 -0.31 -3.29 8.04
C ARG A 175 0.26 -4.70 8.20
N GLU A 176 1.27 -4.85 9.06
CA GLU A 176 1.92 -6.14 9.31
C GLU A 176 1.13 -7.04 10.27
N LEU A 177 0.42 -6.44 11.23
CA LEU A 177 -0.37 -7.20 12.21
C LEU A 177 -1.65 -7.76 11.61
N GLY A 178 -2.30 -7.06 10.68
CA GLY A 178 -3.58 -7.48 10.11
C GLY A 178 -3.57 -8.91 9.54
N PRO A 179 -2.61 -9.29 8.67
CA PRO A 179 -2.48 -10.66 8.18
C PRO A 179 -2.13 -11.71 9.24
N ARG A 180 -1.60 -11.31 10.40
CA ARG A 180 -1.34 -12.24 11.52
C ARG A 180 -2.58 -12.46 12.36
N LEU A 181 -3.51 -11.51 12.35
CA LEU A 181 -4.78 -11.61 13.07
C LEU A 181 -5.79 -12.49 12.33
N SER A 182 -5.67 -12.67 11.01
CA SER A 182 -6.51 -13.60 10.25
C SER A 182 -6.36 -15.05 10.72
N PHE A 183 -5.19 -15.44 11.23
CA PHE A 183 -4.99 -16.75 11.88
C PHE A 183 -6.02 -17.01 12.99
N PHE A 184 -6.34 -16.01 13.80
CA PHE A 184 -7.33 -16.15 14.87
C PHE A 184 -8.78 -16.13 14.37
N LEU A 185 -9.02 -15.72 13.11
CA LEU A 185 -10.33 -15.91 12.48
C LEU A 185 -10.55 -17.37 12.08
N ASP A 186 -9.52 -17.99 11.53
CA ASP A 186 -9.60 -19.37 11.02
C ASP A 186 -9.55 -20.40 12.16
N PHE A 187 -8.73 -20.15 13.18
CA PHE A 187 -8.47 -21.12 14.27
C PHE A 187 -8.96 -20.67 15.65
N GLY A 188 -9.57 -19.48 15.77
CA GLY A 188 -9.95 -18.93 17.08
C GLY A 188 -10.92 -19.81 17.86
N GLN A 189 -11.89 -20.43 17.19
CA GLN A 189 -12.84 -21.33 17.86
C GLN A 189 -12.16 -22.61 18.35
N ASP A 190 -11.24 -23.15 17.57
CA ASP A 190 -10.44 -24.33 17.96
C ASP A 190 -9.50 -24.03 19.13
N LEU A 191 -9.12 -22.76 19.30
CA LEU A 191 -8.34 -22.25 20.44
C LEU A 191 -9.22 -21.85 21.65
N GLY A 192 -10.52 -22.15 21.62
CA GLY A 192 -11.46 -21.92 22.72
C GLY A 192 -12.08 -20.52 22.77
N TRP A 193 -11.98 -19.72 21.71
CA TRP A 193 -12.67 -18.43 21.64
C TRP A 193 -14.16 -18.62 21.33
N SER A 194 -15.00 -17.79 21.93
CA SER A 194 -16.43 -17.75 21.61
C SER A 194 -16.66 -17.25 20.18
N ALA A 195 -17.75 -17.70 19.55
CA ALA A 195 -18.17 -17.21 18.23
C ALA A 195 -18.35 -15.67 18.20
N GLY A 196 -18.75 -15.07 19.34
CA GLY A 196 -18.84 -13.62 19.49
C GLY A 196 -17.47 -12.94 19.42
N GLN A 197 -16.44 -13.48 20.08
CA GLN A 197 -15.07 -12.96 20.02
C GLN A 197 -14.50 -13.03 18.60
N VAL A 198 -14.70 -14.16 17.91
CA VAL A 198 -14.27 -14.32 16.51
C VAL A 198 -14.96 -13.31 15.60
N LYS A 199 -16.27 -13.09 15.79
CA LYS A 199 -17.04 -12.10 15.01
C LYS A 199 -16.61 -10.66 15.27
N VAL A 200 -16.25 -10.31 16.51
CA VAL A 200 -15.68 -8.99 16.83
C VAL A 200 -14.31 -8.82 16.17
N LEU A 201 -13.46 -9.84 16.26
CA LEU A 201 -12.16 -9.84 15.60
C LEU A 201 -12.31 -9.66 14.09
N GLU A 202 -13.28 -10.33 13.47
CA GLU A 202 -13.56 -10.23 12.03
C GLU A 202 -13.82 -8.77 11.62
N VAL A 203 -14.61 -8.03 12.40
CA VAL A 203 -14.86 -6.61 12.16
C VAL A 203 -13.58 -5.79 12.33
N ILE A 204 -12.81 -6.02 13.40
CA ILE A 204 -11.54 -5.30 13.64
C ILE A 204 -10.59 -5.53 12.48
N VAL A 205 -10.39 -6.78 12.10
CA VAL A 205 -9.51 -7.19 11.01
C VAL A 205 -9.93 -6.47 9.73
N ARG A 206 -11.20 -6.52 9.33
CA ARG A 206 -11.71 -5.82 8.13
C ARG A 206 -11.49 -4.30 8.12
N LEU A 207 -11.33 -3.65 9.27
CA LEU A 207 -11.03 -2.22 9.37
C LEU A 207 -9.52 -1.91 9.22
N LEU A 208 -8.65 -2.86 9.56
CA LEU A 208 -7.21 -2.67 9.54
C LEU A 208 -6.66 -2.64 8.11
N PRO A 209 -5.62 -1.83 7.84
CA PRO A 209 -4.88 -1.93 6.59
C PRO A 209 -4.27 -3.32 6.54
N MET A 210 -4.66 -4.14 5.58
CA MET A 210 -4.13 -5.50 5.45
C MET A 210 -3.40 -5.63 4.12
N ALA A 211 -2.16 -6.14 4.18
CA ALA A 211 -1.41 -6.57 2.99
C ALA A 211 -2.03 -7.78 2.27
N GLN A 212 -3.25 -8.17 2.65
CA GLN A 212 -4.09 -9.17 2.00
C GLN A 212 -5.48 -8.54 1.83
N LEU A 213 -5.70 -7.88 0.69
CA LEU A 213 -7.07 -7.63 0.25
C LEU A 213 -7.66 -8.98 -0.18
N PRO A 214 -8.99 -9.18 -0.03
CA PRO A 214 -9.67 -10.37 -0.53
C PRO A 214 -9.29 -10.63 -2.00
N SER A 215 -9.42 -11.88 -2.44
CA SER A 215 -9.21 -12.26 -3.85
C SER A 215 -10.04 -11.42 -4.85
N ASP A 216 -11.10 -10.79 -4.36
CA ASP A 216 -11.85 -9.73 -5.05
C ASP A 216 -11.66 -8.36 -4.35
N PRO A 217 -10.94 -7.41 -4.97
CA PRO A 217 -10.74 -6.06 -4.43
C PRO A 217 -12.04 -5.28 -4.28
N PHE A 218 -13.05 -5.62 -5.07
CA PHE A 218 -14.33 -4.92 -5.10
C PHE A 218 -15.44 -5.68 -4.37
N SER A 219 -15.07 -6.68 -3.56
CA SER A 219 -16.05 -7.43 -2.78
C SER A 219 -16.98 -6.45 -2.04
N PRO A 220 -18.31 -6.48 -2.32
CA PRO A 220 -19.27 -5.51 -1.81
C PRO A 220 -19.33 -5.42 -0.28
N LEU A 221 -18.82 -6.44 0.41
CA LEU A 221 -18.79 -6.51 1.88
C LEU A 221 -17.46 -6.05 2.48
N ALA A 222 -16.35 -6.14 1.74
CA ALA A 222 -15.02 -5.84 2.25
C ALA A 222 -14.61 -4.38 1.98
N LEU A 223 -14.97 -3.83 0.83
CA LEU A 223 -14.58 -2.48 0.42
C LEU A 223 -15.25 -1.37 1.28
N PRO A 224 -16.54 -1.46 1.65
CA PRO A 224 -17.16 -0.47 2.53
C PRO A 224 -16.54 -0.44 3.94
N LEU A 225 -16.10 -1.58 4.47
CA LEU A 225 -15.49 -1.63 5.81
C LEU A 225 -14.03 -1.19 5.78
N SER A 226 -13.24 -1.67 4.81
CA SER A 226 -11.81 -1.35 4.71
C SER A 226 -11.54 0.12 4.39
N ILE A 227 -12.36 0.76 3.55
CA ILE A 227 -12.21 2.19 3.23
C ILE A 227 -13.21 3.05 4.01
N GLY A 228 -14.49 2.68 3.99
CA GLY A 228 -15.55 3.47 4.62
C GLY A 228 -15.42 3.53 6.14
N GLY A 229 -14.99 2.45 6.79
CA GLY A 229 -14.74 2.44 8.24
C GLY A 229 -13.70 3.48 8.68
N PRO A 230 -12.44 3.39 8.20
CA PRO A 230 -11.40 4.37 8.49
C PRO A 230 -11.77 5.80 8.04
N LEU A 231 -12.53 5.94 6.95
CA LEU A 231 -13.02 7.24 6.48
C LEU A 231 -14.01 7.88 7.46
N VAL A 232 -14.98 7.11 7.97
CA VAL A 232 -15.93 7.57 8.99
C VAL A 232 -15.19 7.89 10.30
N LEU A 233 -14.30 7.00 10.75
CA LEU A 233 -13.49 7.24 11.95
C LEU A 233 -12.62 8.49 11.82
N GLY A 234 -11.99 8.68 10.66
CA GLY A 234 -11.21 9.89 10.34
C GLY A 234 -12.06 11.15 10.36
N ALA A 235 -13.25 11.12 9.74
CA ALA A 235 -14.18 12.24 9.76
C ALA A 235 -14.64 12.59 11.18
N LEU A 236 -14.95 11.59 12.01
CA LEU A 236 -15.27 11.77 13.43
C LEU A 236 -14.10 12.38 14.20
N ALA A 237 -12.86 11.96 13.93
CA ALA A 237 -11.68 12.54 14.56
C ALA A 237 -11.44 14.02 14.19
N MET A 238 -11.98 14.51 13.06
CA MET A 238 -11.95 15.94 12.71
C MET A 238 -12.88 16.79 13.57
N LEU A 239 -13.80 16.18 14.32
CA LEU A 239 -14.63 16.86 15.32
C LEU A 239 -13.84 17.21 16.58
N LEU A 240 -12.82 16.41 16.90
CA LEU A 240 -11.99 16.63 18.08
C LEU A 240 -11.25 17.97 17.97
N PRO A 241 -11.09 18.72 19.08
CA PRO A 241 -10.32 19.95 19.09
C PRO A 241 -8.89 19.70 18.59
N ALA A 242 -8.32 20.66 17.85
CA ALA A 242 -6.92 20.58 17.44
C ALA A 242 -6.11 20.82 18.71
N GLY A 243 -5.37 19.82 19.18
CA GLY A 243 -4.52 19.99 20.34
C GLY A 243 -3.42 20.99 20.00
N GLY A 244 -3.46 22.15 20.65
CA GLY A 244 -2.47 23.21 20.60
C GLY A 244 -2.62 24.01 21.89
N LYS A 245 -1.49 24.29 22.55
CA LYS A 245 -1.36 24.82 23.92
C LYS A 245 -2.35 25.97 24.22
N LYS A 246 -2.94 25.92 25.43
CA LYS A 246 -3.27 27.15 26.16
C LYS A 246 -1.97 27.84 26.55
#